data_AF-B2WI62-F1
#
_entry.id   AF-B2WI62-F1
#
_cell.length_a   1.000
_cell.length_b   1.000
_cell.length_c   1.000
_cell.angle_alpha   90.00
_cell.angle_beta   90.00
_cell.angle_gamma   90.00
#
_symmetry.space_group_name_H-M   'P 1'
#
loop_
_entity.id
_entity.type
_entity.pdbx_description
1 polymer ?
#
loop_
_entity_poly.entity_id
_entity_poly.type
_entity_poly.pdbx_seq_one_letter_code
_entity_poly.pdbx_strand_id
1 'polypeptide(L)'
;MSFIPRHAFPPIPSLPRSYFLGHHKSGLQKMKSLLSSIDLVIECRDYRVPLTSRNPLFEDALEGKERIVVYTKRDLGGGSRDNKNEQVIAKWHYPTATMFVRNGKEAEGEINGKKSVYKLLDILREHAQKRWKLVGHRVMVVGMPNVGKSTLLNALRAQGIGKGKVAATGAQPGVTRKVSSSGVKIIPSEDDMVSADAGTKNKHQGVGGGVYLLDTPGVFIPYVPDAEAMMKLALCGSVKDTIIPPVMLADYLLYHLNLQSPKLYAEYATAPTNDIIELLSEIARKTGRLGKGGAVDTEATSLWMIQKWRNGFLGRFLLDEIDEGRLDKAKIAEEGVAPSFNQAKKMERERRRERNKARGEK
;
A
#
# COMPACT_ATOMS: atom_id res chain seq x y z
N MET A 1 18.52 -21.71 29.10
CA MET A 1 17.24 -22.07 28.45
C MET A 1 17.19 -21.39 27.09
N SER A 2 16.69 -22.06 26.05
CA SER A 2 16.45 -21.43 24.74
C SER A 2 15.27 -20.46 24.82
N PHE A 3 15.38 -19.29 24.17
CA PHE A 3 14.28 -18.33 24.09
C PHE A 3 13.06 -18.92 23.37
N ILE A 4 11.86 -18.66 23.89
CA ILE A 4 10.59 -19.14 23.32
C ILE A 4 9.74 -17.91 22.91
N PRO A 5 9.50 -17.71 21.60
CA PRO A 5 8.57 -16.71 21.11
C PRO A 5 7.14 -16.92 21.63
N ARG A 6 6.38 -15.83 21.79
CA ARG A 6 4.93 -15.92 21.96
C ARG A 6 4.30 -16.64 20.76
N HIS A 7 3.33 -17.52 21.01
CA HIS A 7 2.56 -18.21 19.95
C HIS A 7 1.32 -17.43 19.50
N ALA A 8 0.89 -16.44 20.29
CA ALA A 8 -0.25 -15.59 19.99
C ALA A 8 0.00 -14.17 20.52
N PHE A 9 -0.56 -13.18 19.86
CA PHE A 9 -0.62 -11.83 20.38
C PHE A 9 -1.85 -11.65 21.28
N PRO A 10 -1.74 -10.98 22.45
CA PRO A 10 -2.87 -10.79 23.34
C PRO A 10 -4.07 -10.10 22.65
N PRO A 11 -5.32 -10.47 22.98
CA PRO A 11 -6.50 -9.81 22.44
C PRO A 11 -6.50 -8.30 22.75
N ILE A 12 -6.94 -7.49 21.78
CA ILE A 12 -7.00 -6.02 21.92
C ILE A 12 -8.47 -5.55 21.84
N PRO A 13 -9.24 -5.65 22.94
CA PRO A 13 -10.69 -5.41 22.89
C PRO A 13 -11.09 -3.96 22.59
N SER A 14 -10.21 -2.97 22.82
CA SER A 14 -10.52 -1.54 22.72
C SER A 14 -9.89 -0.83 21.51
N LEU A 15 -9.46 -1.57 20.48
CA LEU A 15 -8.79 -0.95 19.33
C LEU A 15 -9.80 -0.21 18.41
N PRO A 16 -9.54 1.06 18.03
CA PRO A 16 -10.40 1.77 17.09
C PRO A 16 -10.40 1.10 15.71
N ARG A 17 -11.56 0.60 15.28
CA ARG A 17 -11.74 -0.09 13.98
C ARG A 17 -12.24 0.80 12.83
N SER A 18 -12.52 2.07 13.11
CA SER A 18 -12.99 3.04 12.11
C SER A 18 -11.94 4.12 11.88
N TYR A 19 -11.43 4.20 10.65
CA TYR A 19 -10.53 5.25 10.20
C TYR A 19 -11.01 5.83 8.86
N PHE A 20 -12.28 6.24 8.80
CA PHE A 20 -12.88 6.84 7.61
C PHE A 20 -13.04 8.35 7.75
N LEU A 21 -11.96 9.06 7.44
CA LEU A 21 -11.94 10.51 7.39
C LEU A 21 -12.73 11.02 6.17
N GLY A 22 -13.34 12.20 6.28
CA GLY A 22 -14.19 12.76 5.21
C GLY A 22 -13.51 12.89 3.83
N HIS A 23 -12.18 12.99 3.81
CA HIS A 23 -11.40 13.01 2.57
C HIS A 23 -11.32 11.66 1.85
N HIS A 24 -11.51 10.53 2.55
CA HIS A 24 -11.60 9.22 1.90
C HIS A 24 -12.93 9.09 1.13
N LYS A 25 -14.04 9.59 1.69
CA LYS A 25 -15.35 9.66 1.00
C LYS A 25 -15.26 10.53 -0.27
N SER A 26 -14.68 11.72 -0.15
CA SER A 26 -14.52 12.61 -1.31
C SER A 26 -13.53 12.05 -2.34
N GLY A 27 -12.48 11.36 -1.89
CA GLY A 27 -11.55 10.63 -2.76
C GLY A 27 -12.24 9.54 -3.58
N LEU A 28 -13.07 8.72 -2.95
CA LEU A 28 -13.85 7.67 -3.62
C LEU A 28 -14.84 8.25 -4.64
N GLN A 29 -15.55 9.32 -4.28
CA GLN A 29 -16.50 9.97 -5.21
C GLN A 29 -15.79 10.59 -6.41
N LYS A 30 -14.65 11.27 -6.18
CA LYS A 30 -13.84 11.83 -7.25
C LYS A 30 -13.28 10.73 -8.16
N MET A 31 -12.83 9.62 -7.59
CA MET A 31 -12.39 8.45 -8.36
C MET A 31 -13.53 7.94 -9.25
N LYS A 32 -14.73 7.72 -8.67
CA LYS A 32 -15.91 7.28 -9.42
C LYS A 32 -16.27 8.21 -10.58
N SER A 33 -16.20 9.53 -10.39
CA SER A 33 -16.46 10.50 -11.46
C SER A 33 -15.45 10.44 -12.61
N LEU A 34 -14.22 9.98 -12.36
CA LEU A 34 -13.17 9.92 -13.37
C LEU A 34 -13.22 8.62 -14.18
N LEU A 35 -13.78 7.54 -13.61
CA LEU A 35 -13.79 6.18 -14.19
C LEU A 35 -14.34 6.10 -15.61
N SER A 36 -15.29 6.96 -16.00
CA SER A 36 -15.83 6.99 -17.36
C SER A 36 -14.77 7.34 -18.40
N SER A 37 -13.74 8.09 -18.01
CA SER A 37 -12.64 8.53 -18.87
C SER A 37 -11.36 7.70 -18.74
N ILE A 38 -11.39 6.64 -17.93
CA ILE A 38 -10.25 5.76 -17.67
C ILE A 38 -10.37 4.50 -18.51
N ASP A 39 -9.26 4.12 -19.14
CA ASP A 39 -9.14 2.94 -19.99
C ASP A 39 -8.69 1.70 -19.21
N LEU A 40 -7.88 1.89 -18.17
CA LEU A 40 -7.33 0.81 -17.35
C LEU A 40 -7.10 1.27 -15.91
N VAL A 41 -7.41 0.41 -14.94
CA VAL A 41 -7.13 0.66 -13.53
C VAL A 41 -5.96 -0.18 -13.03
N ILE A 42 -5.02 0.45 -12.33
CA ILE A 42 -3.98 -0.22 -11.54
C ILE A 42 -4.41 -0.19 -10.08
N GLU A 43 -4.79 -1.33 -9.53
CA GLU A 43 -5.13 -1.48 -8.13
C GLU A 43 -3.89 -1.85 -7.31
N CYS A 44 -3.34 -0.87 -6.59
CA CYS A 44 -2.16 -1.08 -5.75
C CYS A 44 -2.53 -1.67 -4.38
N ARG A 45 -1.85 -2.75 -4.01
CA ARG A 45 -1.90 -3.39 -2.69
C ARG A 45 -0.50 -3.43 -2.06
N ASP A 46 -0.41 -3.54 -0.73
CA ASP A 46 0.87 -3.65 -0.02
C ASP A 46 1.23 -5.13 0.11
N TYR A 47 2.36 -5.55 -0.48
CA TYR A 47 2.75 -6.95 -0.50
C TYR A 47 3.00 -7.53 0.89
N ARG A 48 3.25 -6.73 1.93
CA ARG A 48 3.43 -7.26 3.30
C ARG A 48 2.13 -7.76 3.91
N VAL A 49 0.99 -7.31 3.40
CA VAL A 49 -0.36 -7.58 3.92
C VAL A 49 -1.34 -7.82 2.76
N PRO A 50 -1.13 -8.86 1.94
CA PRO A 50 -1.84 -9.00 0.68
C PRO A 50 -3.34 -9.32 0.83
N LEU A 51 -3.75 -9.92 1.95
CA LEU A 51 -5.14 -10.13 2.31
C LEU A 51 -5.72 -8.85 2.92
N THR A 52 -5.04 -8.32 3.94
CA THR A 52 -5.54 -7.19 4.75
C THR A 52 -5.59 -5.87 3.98
N SER A 53 -4.73 -5.67 2.97
CA SER A 53 -4.72 -4.45 2.14
C SER A 53 -5.79 -4.43 1.03
N ARG A 54 -6.63 -5.46 0.94
CA ARG A 54 -7.82 -5.44 0.07
C ARG A 54 -8.81 -4.38 0.56
N ASN A 55 -9.47 -3.71 -0.38
CA ASN A 55 -10.49 -2.72 -0.07
C ASN A 55 -11.80 -3.09 -0.80
N PRO A 56 -12.81 -3.59 -0.08
CA PRO A 56 -14.10 -3.97 -0.66
C PRO A 56 -14.78 -2.84 -1.43
N LEU A 57 -14.56 -1.57 -1.05
CA LEU A 57 -15.13 -0.43 -1.77
C LEU A 57 -14.63 -0.32 -3.21
N PHE A 58 -13.46 -0.88 -3.53
CA PHE A 58 -12.96 -0.92 -4.91
C PHE A 58 -13.58 -2.05 -5.71
N GLU A 59 -13.97 -3.17 -5.08
CA GLU A 59 -14.68 -4.24 -5.78
C GLU A 59 -16.00 -3.70 -6.34
N ASP A 60 -16.77 -2.98 -5.52
CA ASP A 60 -18.02 -2.34 -5.94
C ASP A 60 -17.79 -1.18 -6.92
N ALA A 61 -16.76 -0.36 -6.68
CA ALA A 61 -16.57 0.88 -7.45
C ALA A 61 -15.95 0.64 -8.83
N LEU A 62 -15.21 -0.45 -9.00
CA LEU A 62 -14.50 -0.80 -10.24
C LEU A 62 -15.21 -1.90 -11.03
N GLU A 63 -16.43 -2.25 -10.65
CA GLU A 63 -17.23 -3.24 -11.37
C GLU A 63 -17.32 -2.88 -12.87
N GLY A 64 -17.06 -3.87 -13.72
CA GLY A 64 -17.04 -3.70 -15.18
C GLY A 64 -15.85 -2.91 -15.74
N LYS A 65 -14.92 -2.42 -14.90
CA LYS A 65 -13.70 -1.75 -15.35
C LYS A 65 -12.54 -2.73 -15.41
N GLU A 66 -11.82 -2.74 -16.52
CA GLU A 66 -10.60 -3.52 -16.67
C GLU A 66 -9.55 -3.04 -15.68
N ARG A 67 -8.95 -3.98 -14.94
CA ARG A 67 -7.97 -3.68 -13.90
C ARG A 67 -6.82 -4.67 -13.85
N ILE A 68 -5.69 -4.22 -13.33
CA ILE A 68 -4.52 -5.03 -12.98
C ILE A 68 -4.27 -4.84 -11.49
N VAL A 69 -4.10 -5.93 -10.74
CA VAL A 69 -3.70 -5.88 -9.33
C VAL A 69 -2.18 -5.81 -9.25
N VAL A 70 -1.65 -4.79 -8.56
CA VAL A 70 -0.22 -4.58 -8.40
C VAL A 70 0.15 -4.58 -6.92
N TYR A 71 0.83 -5.63 -6.48
CA TYR A 71 1.42 -5.71 -5.16
C TYR A 71 2.74 -4.94 -5.13
N THR A 72 2.67 -3.74 -4.57
CA THR A 72 3.83 -2.87 -4.34
C THR A 72 4.60 -3.31 -3.09
N LYS A 73 5.84 -2.80 -2.93
CA LYS A 73 6.73 -3.12 -1.79
C LYS A 73 7.09 -4.60 -1.70
N ARG A 74 7.16 -5.30 -2.84
CA ARG A 74 7.50 -6.73 -2.87
C ARG A 74 8.85 -7.03 -2.19
N ASP A 75 9.79 -6.10 -2.29
CA ASP A 75 11.12 -6.14 -1.67
C ASP A 75 11.09 -6.18 -0.13
N LEU A 76 9.99 -5.77 0.51
CA LEU A 76 9.84 -5.74 1.96
C LEU A 76 9.12 -6.98 2.54
N GLY A 77 8.52 -7.84 1.70
CA GLY A 77 7.72 -8.99 2.16
C GLY A 77 8.43 -10.34 2.15
N GLY A 78 9.76 -10.39 2.16
CA GLY A 78 10.54 -11.64 2.24
C GLY A 78 11.45 -11.91 1.04
N GLY A 79 12.28 -12.94 1.18
CA GLY A 79 13.31 -13.32 0.20
C GLY A 79 12.75 -13.72 -1.17
N SER A 80 13.57 -13.64 -2.21
CA SER A 80 13.17 -13.91 -3.61
C SER A 80 13.29 -15.38 -4.03
N ARG A 81 13.53 -16.31 -3.08
CA ARG A 81 13.90 -17.70 -3.40
C ARG A 81 12.71 -18.65 -3.50
N ASP A 82 11.54 -18.29 -2.96
CA ASP A 82 10.34 -19.10 -3.07
C ASP A 82 9.13 -18.22 -3.44
N ASN A 83 8.61 -18.41 -4.65
CA ASN A 83 7.49 -17.65 -5.20
C ASN A 83 6.13 -18.30 -4.89
N LYS A 84 6.05 -19.29 -4.00
CA LYS A 84 4.77 -19.93 -3.59
C LYS A 84 3.70 -18.92 -3.21
N ASN A 85 4.04 -17.93 -2.39
CA ASN A 85 3.08 -16.91 -1.97
C ASN A 85 2.57 -16.10 -3.17
N GLU A 86 3.45 -15.77 -4.12
CA GLU A 86 3.07 -15.05 -5.35
C GLU A 86 2.14 -15.90 -6.23
N GLN A 87 2.36 -17.21 -6.30
CA GLN A 87 1.51 -18.14 -7.05
C GLN A 87 0.11 -18.24 -6.43
N VAL A 88 0.03 -18.40 -5.11
CA VAL A 88 -1.25 -18.45 -4.37
C VAL A 88 -2.00 -17.12 -4.54
N ILE A 89 -1.29 -15.98 -4.38
CA ILE A 89 -1.87 -14.65 -4.57
C ILE A 89 -2.32 -14.44 -6.03
N ALA A 90 -1.57 -14.90 -7.03
CA ALA A 90 -2.00 -14.78 -8.44
C ALA A 90 -3.25 -15.62 -8.72
N LYS A 91 -3.33 -16.83 -8.16
CA LYS A 91 -4.50 -17.72 -8.27
C LYS A 91 -5.74 -17.08 -7.64
N TRP A 92 -5.60 -16.41 -6.51
CA TRP A 92 -6.68 -15.67 -5.83
C TRP A 92 -7.36 -14.59 -6.70
N HIS A 93 -6.59 -13.97 -7.60
CA HIS A 93 -7.07 -12.86 -8.44
C HIS A 93 -7.52 -13.32 -9.82
N TYR A 94 -7.24 -14.55 -10.22
CA TYR A 94 -7.59 -15.06 -11.54
C TYR A 94 -9.08 -14.83 -11.84
N PRO A 95 -9.45 -14.32 -13.03
CA PRO A 95 -8.60 -14.08 -14.21
C PRO A 95 -7.90 -12.71 -14.26
N THR A 96 -8.02 -11.88 -13.22
CA THR A 96 -7.40 -10.55 -13.17
C THR A 96 -5.87 -10.67 -13.13
N ALA A 97 -5.21 -9.94 -14.04
CA ALA A 97 -3.75 -9.90 -14.07
C ALA A 97 -3.18 -9.39 -12.75
N THR A 98 -2.18 -10.09 -12.22
CA THR A 98 -1.53 -9.77 -10.94
C THR A 98 -0.04 -9.60 -11.13
N MET A 99 0.52 -8.54 -10.57
CA MET A 99 1.94 -8.23 -10.63
C MET A 99 2.53 -7.92 -9.27
N PHE A 100 3.83 -8.20 -9.12
CA PHE A 100 4.60 -7.92 -7.91
C PHE A 100 5.72 -6.94 -8.25
N VAL A 101 5.67 -5.73 -7.68
CA VAL A 101 6.61 -4.65 -7.95
C VAL A 101 7.47 -4.36 -6.74
N ARG A 102 8.78 -4.37 -6.95
CA ARG A 102 9.78 -4.00 -5.92
C ARG A 102 9.98 -2.48 -5.97
N ASN A 103 9.74 -1.82 -4.83
CA ASN A 103 9.90 -0.38 -4.66
C ASN A 103 11.14 -0.11 -3.81
N GLY A 104 12.33 -0.40 -4.35
CA GLY A 104 13.59 -0.21 -3.65
C GLY A 104 14.50 0.80 -4.35
N LYS A 105 15.15 1.67 -3.57
CA LYS A 105 16.47 2.19 -3.97
C LYS A 105 17.36 0.97 -4.21
N GLU A 106 18.11 0.98 -5.30
CA GLU A 106 19.10 -0.08 -5.57
C GLU A 106 19.99 -0.23 -4.33
N ALA A 107 19.88 -1.35 -3.62
CA ALA A 107 21.04 -1.84 -2.91
C ALA A 107 22.08 -2.19 -3.99
N GLU A 108 23.35 -1.86 -3.76
CA GLU A 108 24.43 -2.18 -4.70
C GLU A 108 24.31 -3.64 -5.14
N GLY A 109 24.08 -3.86 -6.44
CA GLY A 109 23.94 -5.18 -7.06
C GLY A 109 22.50 -5.70 -7.32
N GLU A 110 21.42 -5.05 -6.85
CA GLU A 110 20.05 -5.53 -7.12
C GLU A 110 19.45 -5.01 -8.45
N ILE A 111 19.74 -5.70 -9.55
CA ILE A 111 19.26 -5.40 -10.92
C ILE A 111 17.72 -5.63 -11.08
N ASN A 112 17.07 -6.32 -10.14
CA ASN A 112 15.73 -6.89 -10.35
C ASN A 112 14.54 -5.93 -10.11
N GLY A 113 14.72 -4.80 -9.40
CA GLY A 113 13.64 -3.84 -9.18
C GLY A 113 13.14 -3.20 -10.47
N LYS A 114 14.08 -2.71 -11.29
CA LYS A 114 13.82 -2.12 -12.61
C LYS A 114 13.06 -3.08 -13.53
N LYS A 115 13.39 -4.37 -13.51
CA LYS A 115 12.73 -5.40 -14.35
C LYS A 115 11.22 -5.46 -14.11
N SER A 116 10.76 -5.40 -12.86
CA SER A 116 9.33 -5.47 -12.54
C SER A 116 8.55 -4.25 -13.05
N VAL A 117 9.17 -3.06 -12.97
CA VAL A 117 8.60 -1.81 -13.48
C VAL A 117 8.56 -1.80 -15.01
N TYR A 118 9.61 -2.29 -15.68
CA TYR A 118 9.62 -2.44 -17.14
C TYR A 118 8.53 -3.40 -17.62
N LYS A 119 8.36 -4.56 -16.98
CA LYS A 119 7.27 -5.49 -17.31
C LYS A 119 5.89 -4.83 -17.21
N LEU A 120 5.67 -4.00 -16.19
CA LEU A 120 4.41 -3.26 -16.06
C LEU A 120 4.27 -2.23 -17.18
N LEU A 121 5.32 -1.48 -17.51
CA LEU A 121 5.31 -0.56 -18.66
C LEU A 121 5.00 -1.29 -19.98
N ASP A 122 5.52 -2.50 -20.17
CA ASP A 122 5.28 -3.29 -21.38
C ASP A 122 3.82 -3.72 -21.48
N ILE A 123 3.22 -4.20 -20.38
CA ILE A 123 1.78 -4.52 -20.32
C ILE A 123 0.93 -3.28 -20.61
N LEU A 124 1.27 -2.12 -20.02
CA LEU A 124 0.56 -0.87 -20.27
C LEU A 124 0.70 -0.42 -21.73
N ARG A 125 1.88 -0.61 -22.33
CA ARG A 125 2.13 -0.29 -23.75
C ARG A 125 1.31 -1.20 -24.66
N GLU A 126 1.33 -2.51 -24.43
CA GLU A 126 0.56 -3.47 -25.22
C GLU A 126 -0.95 -3.19 -25.11
N HIS A 127 -1.43 -2.91 -23.90
CA HIS A 127 -2.82 -2.55 -23.66
C HIS A 127 -3.22 -1.25 -24.41
N ALA A 128 -2.35 -0.24 -24.39
CA ALA A 128 -2.56 1.01 -25.11
C ALA A 128 -2.50 0.83 -26.64
N GLN A 129 -1.60 -0.01 -27.15
CA GLN A 129 -1.47 -0.32 -28.58
C GLN A 129 -2.73 -1.00 -29.13
N LYS A 130 -3.28 -1.98 -28.40
CA LYS A 130 -4.52 -2.68 -28.79
C LYS A 130 -5.74 -1.74 -28.84
N ARG A 131 -5.73 -0.67 -28.06
CA ARG A 131 -6.84 0.30 -27.92
C ARG A 131 -6.50 1.67 -28.51
N TRP A 132 -5.52 1.73 -29.40
CA TRP A 132 -4.86 2.94 -29.92
C TRP A 132 -5.75 4.19 -29.88
N LYS A 133 -5.26 5.26 -29.23
CA LYS A 133 -5.99 6.54 -29.10
C LYS A 133 -5.11 7.72 -29.47
N LEU A 134 -5.63 8.60 -30.31
CA LEU A 134 -4.99 9.88 -30.63
C LEU A 134 -4.84 10.79 -29.41
N VAL A 135 -5.85 10.84 -28.54
CA VAL A 135 -5.86 11.69 -27.32
C VAL A 135 -5.04 11.11 -26.16
N GLY A 136 -4.44 9.94 -26.36
CA GLY A 136 -3.68 9.21 -25.33
C GLY A 136 -4.53 8.26 -24.50
N HIS A 137 -3.84 7.29 -23.92
CA HIS A 137 -4.41 6.23 -23.11
C HIS A 137 -4.37 6.60 -21.62
N ARG A 138 -5.50 6.49 -20.92
CA ARG A 138 -5.65 6.98 -19.53
C ARG A 138 -5.71 5.84 -18.54
N VAL A 139 -4.70 5.76 -17.69
CA VAL A 139 -4.58 4.76 -16.63
C VAL A 139 -4.80 5.41 -15.28
N MET A 140 -5.56 4.79 -14.37
CA MET A 140 -5.77 5.31 -13.02
C MET A 140 -5.15 4.39 -11.98
N VAL A 141 -4.40 4.95 -11.03
CA VAL A 141 -3.87 4.19 -9.89
C VAL A 141 -4.77 4.39 -8.69
N VAL A 142 -5.23 3.28 -8.10
CA VAL A 142 -6.06 3.25 -6.89
C VAL A 142 -5.43 2.35 -5.83
N GLY A 143 -5.90 2.42 -4.59
CA GLY A 143 -5.32 1.64 -3.48
C GLY A 143 -5.40 2.35 -2.14
N MET A 144 -5.21 1.59 -1.06
CA MET A 144 -5.19 2.11 0.32
C MET A 144 -4.12 3.21 0.49
N PRO A 145 -4.23 4.10 1.51
CA PRO A 145 -3.17 5.05 1.82
C PRO A 145 -1.82 4.33 2.04
N ASN A 146 -0.75 4.98 1.59
CA ASN A 146 0.64 4.53 1.74
C ASN A 146 1.02 3.14 1.21
N VAL A 147 0.16 2.49 0.41
CA VAL A 147 0.53 1.20 -0.24
C VAL A 147 1.73 1.36 -1.15
N GLY A 148 1.87 2.49 -1.84
CA GLY A 148 3.00 2.75 -2.75
C GLY A 148 2.65 3.41 -4.07
N LYS A 149 1.40 3.91 -4.24
CA LYS A 149 0.89 4.51 -5.49
C LYS A 149 1.80 5.59 -6.08
N SER A 150 2.11 6.63 -5.30
CA SER A 150 2.97 7.74 -5.76
C SER A 150 4.42 7.31 -6.01
N THR A 151 4.92 6.30 -5.28
CA THR A 151 6.23 5.69 -5.56
C THR A 151 6.23 4.94 -6.88
N LEU A 152 5.17 4.15 -7.15
CA LEU A 152 4.98 3.44 -8.41
C LEU A 152 4.86 4.41 -9.59
N LEU A 153 4.07 5.48 -9.46
CA LEU A 153 3.98 6.55 -10.47
C LEU A 153 5.36 7.12 -10.81
N ASN A 154 6.13 7.51 -9.79
CA ASN A 154 7.46 8.08 -9.99
C ASN A 154 8.41 7.07 -10.66
N ALA A 155 8.31 5.79 -10.31
CA ALA A 155 9.10 4.73 -10.93
C ALA A 155 8.73 4.51 -12.40
N LEU A 156 7.44 4.42 -12.71
CA LEU A 156 6.92 4.30 -14.09
C LEU A 156 7.33 5.49 -14.94
N ARG A 157 7.25 6.71 -14.40
CA ARG A 157 7.67 7.93 -15.12
C ARG A 157 9.17 7.95 -15.39
N ALA A 158 9.98 7.63 -14.38
CA ALA A 158 11.44 7.60 -14.52
C ALA A 158 11.89 6.57 -15.55
N GLN A 159 11.31 5.36 -15.53
CA GLN A 159 11.70 4.29 -16.46
C GLN A 159 11.08 4.45 -17.85
N GLY A 160 9.86 4.97 -17.96
CA GLY A 160 9.16 5.04 -19.24
C GLY A 160 9.48 6.27 -20.08
N ILE A 161 9.82 7.41 -19.46
CA ILE A 161 10.15 8.66 -20.18
C ILE A 161 11.43 9.35 -19.68
N GLY A 162 12.20 8.76 -18.76
CA GLY A 162 13.47 9.32 -18.30
C GLY A 162 13.36 10.62 -17.47
N LYS A 163 12.16 10.99 -17.00
CA LYS A 163 11.94 12.24 -16.26
C LYS A 163 11.87 12.03 -14.74
N GLY A 164 12.22 13.07 -13.96
CA GLY A 164 12.31 13.05 -12.49
C GLY A 164 11.01 12.80 -11.70
N LYS A 165 11.00 13.06 -10.40
CA LYS A 165 9.81 12.84 -9.55
C LYS A 165 8.76 13.93 -9.74
N VAL A 166 7.48 13.56 -9.67
CA VAL A 166 6.34 14.50 -9.76
C VAL A 166 5.37 14.40 -8.59
N ALA A 167 5.26 13.24 -7.96
CA ALA A 167 4.44 13.06 -6.77
C ALA A 167 5.29 13.02 -5.51
N ALA A 168 4.83 13.71 -4.46
CA ALA A 168 5.44 13.66 -3.14
C ALA A 168 5.26 12.25 -2.53
N THR A 169 6.33 11.71 -1.95
CA THR A 169 6.34 10.40 -1.29
C THR A 169 6.71 10.59 0.17
N GLY A 170 5.93 10.03 1.10
CA GLY A 170 6.20 10.09 2.53
C GLY A 170 5.52 8.94 3.28
N ALA A 171 5.98 8.65 4.50
CA ALA A 171 5.48 7.54 5.32
C ALA A 171 4.15 7.85 6.03
N GLN A 172 3.72 9.12 6.06
CA GLN A 172 2.46 9.54 6.68
C GLN A 172 1.33 9.62 5.64
N PRO A 173 0.12 9.11 5.95
CA PRO A 173 -1.02 9.22 5.04
C PRO A 173 -1.37 10.68 4.74
N GLY A 174 -1.76 10.96 3.49
CA GLY A 174 -2.23 12.28 3.06
C GLY A 174 -1.16 13.21 2.47
N VAL A 175 0.07 12.72 2.26
CA VAL A 175 1.18 13.50 1.67
C VAL A 175 0.99 13.81 0.17
N THR A 176 0.22 13.00 -0.56
CA THR A 176 -0.03 13.20 -2.00
C THR A 176 -0.87 14.47 -2.25
N ARG A 177 -0.25 15.52 -2.80
CA ARG A 177 -0.94 16.72 -3.31
C ARG A 177 -1.72 16.39 -4.59
N LYS A 178 -2.76 17.18 -4.90
CA LYS A 178 -3.62 16.99 -6.09
C LYS A 178 -2.77 16.81 -7.35
N VAL A 179 -2.72 15.59 -7.87
CA VAL A 179 -2.21 15.34 -9.23
C VAL A 179 -3.21 15.93 -10.22
N SER A 180 -2.67 16.60 -11.25
CA SER A 180 -3.44 17.26 -12.31
C SER A 180 -4.53 16.33 -12.85
N SER A 181 -5.71 16.88 -13.13
CA SER A 181 -6.83 16.16 -13.77
C SER A 181 -6.45 15.56 -15.14
N SER A 182 -5.40 16.07 -15.78
CA SER A 182 -4.85 15.57 -17.04
C SER A 182 -3.96 14.33 -16.91
N GLY A 183 -3.57 13.94 -15.69
CA GLY A 183 -2.63 12.84 -15.46
C GLY A 183 -1.17 13.16 -15.81
N VAL A 184 -0.29 12.22 -15.55
CA VAL A 184 1.16 12.32 -15.76
C VAL A 184 1.57 11.36 -16.88
N LYS A 185 2.20 11.87 -17.94
CA LYS A 185 2.73 11.01 -19.01
C LYS A 185 3.80 10.05 -18.47
N ILE A 186 3.64 8.76 -18.74
CA ILE A 186 4.55 7.67 -18.33
C ILE A 186 5.11 6.88 -19.51
N ILE A 187 4.48 6.93 -20.69
CA ILE A 187 4.98 6.35 -21.95
C ILE A 187 4.85 7.44 -23.03
N PRO A 188 5.87 7.64 -23.89
CA PRO A 188 5.83 8.68 -24.91
C PRO A 188 4.73 8.43 -25.96
N SER A 189 4.26 9.52 -26.59
CA SER A 189 3.44 9.43 -27.81
C SER A 189 4.29 9.07 -29.02
N GLU A 190 3.65 8.72 -30.13
CA GLU A 190 4.34 8.56 -31.41
C GLU A 190 5.00 9.87 -31.84
N ASP A 191 4.33 11.02 -31.67
CA ASP A 191 4.87 12.35 -31.99
C ASP A 191 6.10 12.73 -31.16
N ASP A 192 6.11 12.37 -29.86
CA ASP A 192 7.27 12.62 -28.98
C ASP A 192 8.54 11.95 -29.56
N MET A 193 8.38 10.81 -30.24
CA MET A 193 9.50 10.04 -30.81
C MET A 193 10.02 10.64 -32.11
N VAL A 194 9.17 11.32 -32.88
CA VAL A 194 9.56 12.02 -34.13
C VAL A 194 10.39 13.27 -33.82
N SER A 195 10.08 13.95 -32.71
CA SER A 195 10.77 15.17 -32.27
C SER A 195 12.11 14.96 -31.54
N ALA A 196 12.47 13.71 -31.22
CA ALA A 196 13.70 13.41 -30.49
C ALA A 196 14.88 13.26 -31.48
N ASP A 197 15.88 14.15 -31.38
CA ASP A 197 17.10 14.12 -32.21
C ASP A 197 17.70 12.70 -32.33
N ALA A 198 18.05 12.33 -33.56
CA ALA A 198 18.54 11.02 -34.01
C ALA A 198 19.79 10.46 -33.28
N GLY A 199 20.36 11.20 -32.32
CA GLY A 199 21.50 10.80 -31.50
C GLY A 199 21.15 10.07 -30.21
N THR A 200 19.90 10.17 -29.72
CA THR A 200 19.50 9.45 -28.50
C THR A 200 18.80 8.16 -28.90
N LYS A 201 19.46 7.01 -28.72
CA LYS A 201 18.83 5.68 -28.82
C LYS A 201 17.78 5.55 -27.71
N ASN A 202 16.63 6.20 -27.87
CA ASN A 202 15.48 6.03 -27.00
C ASN A 202 15.00 4.59 -27.19
N LYS A 203 15.38 3.72 -26.25
CA LYS A 203 14.98 2.31 -26.19
C LYS A 203 13.47 2.08 -26.05
N HIS A 204 12.67 3.14 -25.95
CA HIS A 204 11.27 3.10 -25.58
C HIS A 204 10.40 3.54 -26.75
N GLN A 205 9.61 2.62 -27.31
CA GLN A 205 8.65 2.89 -28.38
C GLN A 205 7.47 3.72 -27.86
N GLY A 206 7.10 4.77 -28.60
CA GLY A 206 5.88 5.56 -28.36
C GLY A 206 4.61 4.81 -28.78
N VAL A 207 3.45 5.26 -28.29
CA VAL A 207 2.14 4.66 -28.63
C VAL A 207 1.06 5.72 -28.71
N GLY A 208 0.40 5.87 -29.87
CA GLY A 208 -0.66 6.86 -30.10
C GLY A 208 -0.35 8.23 -29.49
N GLY A 209 -1.29 8.78 -28.72
CA GLY A 209 -1.11 10.03 -27.95
C GLY A 209 -0.30 9.91 -26.65
N GLY A 210 0.30 8.75 -26.37
CA GLY A 210 1.04 8.42 -25.15
C GLY A 210 0.16 7.80 -24.05
N VAL A 211 0.78 7.37 -22.95
CA VAL A 211 0.06 6.82 -21.78
C VAL A 211 0.18 7.78 -20.60
N TYR A 212 -0.97 8.14 -20.00
CA TYR A 212 -1.07 9.08 -18.89
C TYR A 212 -1.61 8.39 -17.64
N LEU A 213 -0.89 8.53 -16.54
CA LEU A 213 -1.22 7.95 -15.24
C LEU A 213 -1.86 9.00 -14.32
N LEU A 214 -3.06 8.72 -13.86
CA LEU A 214 -3.78 9.52 -12.88
C LEU A 214 -3.56 8.91 -11.49
N ASP A 215 -2.84 9.62 -10.63
CA ASP A 215 -2.69 9.23 -9.22
C ASP A 215 -3.90 9.72 -8.42
N THR A 216 -4.47 8.84 -7.61
CA THR A 216 -5.61 9.15 -6.75
C THR A 216 -5.20 9.20 -5.28
N PRO A 217 -5.84 10.05 -4.46
CA PRO A 217 -5.70 9.96 -3.00
C PRO A 217 -6.03 8.54 -2.53
N GLY A 218 -5.29 8.03 -1.54
CA GLY A 218 -5.61 6.73 -0.96
C GLY A 218 -6.99 6.71 -0.31
N VAL A 219 -7.79 5.70 -0.64
CA VAL A 219 -9.09 5.47 -0.01
C VAL A 219 -8.92 4.37 1.02
N PHE A 220 -9.10 4.71 2.31
CA PHE A 220 -9.12 3.73 3.40
C PHE A 220 -10.52 3.10 3.54
N ILE A 221 -10.63 1.90 4.11
CA ILE A 221 -11.93 1.26 4.33
C ILE A 221 -12.71 1.93 5.47
N PRO A 222 -14.06 1.97 5.42
CA PRO A 222 -14.84 2.63 6.46
C PRO A 222 -14.66 1.98 7.83
N TYR A 223 -14.57 0.66 7.80
CA TYR A 223 -14.48 -0.19 8.96
C TYR A 223 -13.59 -1.38 8.65
N VAL A 224 -12.63 -1.62 9.54
CA VAL A 224 -11.75 -2.79 9.47
C VAL A 224 -12.45 -3.96 10.17
N PRO A 225 -12.49 -5.17 9.57
CA PRO A 225 -13.28 -6.29 10.08
C PRO A 225 -12.90 -6.65 11.53
N ASP A 226 -11.60 -6.77 11.79
CA ASP A 226 -11.05 -7.19 13.07
C ASP A 226 -9.88 -6.31 13.54
N ALA A 227 -9.51 -6.45 14.82
CA ALA A 227 -8.46 -5.66 15.45
C ALA A 227 -7.06 -6.00 14.91
N GLU A 228 -6.80 -7.25 14.54
CA GLU A 228 -5.51 -7.69 14.01
C GLU A 228 -5.25 -7.06 12.64
N ALA A 229 -6.26 -7.05 11.76
CA ALA A 229 -6.23 -6.34 10.49
C ALA A 229 -5.91 -4.85 10.68
N MET A 230 -6.46 -4.21 11.71
CA MET A 230 -6.16 -2.80 12.00
C MET A 230 -4.71 -2.61 12.50
N MET A 231 -4.19 -3.52 13.33
CA MET A 231 -2.78 -3.53 13.74
C MET A 231 -1.85 -3.69 12.54
N LYS A 232 -2.15 -4.60 11.62
CA LYS A 232 -1.40 -4.82 10.37
C LYS A 232 -1.40 -3.56 9.49
N LEU A 233 -2.57 -2.95 9.26
CA LEU A 233 -2.70 -1.73 8.46
C LEU A 233 -1.95 -0.56 9.09
N ALA A 234 -2.03 -0.40 10.42
CA ALA A 234 -1.26 0.60 11.15
C ALA A 234 0.24 0.31 11.05
N LEU A 235 0.69 -0.93 11.24
CA LEU A 235 2.10 -1.28 11.16
C LEU A 235 2.67 -1.03 9.75
N CYS A 236 1.87 -1.28 8.71
CA CYS A 236 2.22 -0.97 7.32
C CYS A 236 2.19 0.54 6.98
N GLY A 237 1.55 1.36 7.83
CA GLY A 237 1.44 2.80 7.68
C GLY A 237 0.23 3.26 6.88
N SER A 238 -0.80 2.43 6.70
CA SER A 238 -2.03 2.80 5.98
C SER A 238 -2.94 3.75 6.77
N VAL A 239 -2.73 3.87 8.08
CA VAL A 239 -3.35 4.89 8.95
C VAL A 239 -2.27 5.73 9.63
N LYS A 240 -2.65 6.85 10.24
CA LYS A 240 -1.71 7.69 10.99
C LYS A 240 -1.13 6.90 12.18
N ASP A 241 0.15 7.09 12.45
CA ASP A 241 0.86 6.37 13.51
C ASP A 241 0.28 6.67 14.92
N THR A 242 -0.45 7.77 15.10
CA THR A 242 -1.08 8.15 16.37
C THR A 242 -2.42 7.46 16.63
N ILE A 243 -2.94 6.65 15.71
CA ILE A 243 -4.22 5.96 15.88
C ILE A 243 -4.11 4.80 16.85
N ILE A 244 -2.94 4.18 16.92
CA ILE A 244 -2.62 3.10 17.84
C ILE A 244 -1.43 3.57 18.66
N PRO A 245 -1.42 3.40 19.99
CA PRO A 245 -0.27 3.75 20.81
C PRO A 245 1.01 3.11 20.23
N PRO A 246 2.08 3.90 19.95
CA PRO A 246 3.27 3.39 19.26
C PRO A 246 3.91 2.19 19.96
N VAL A 247 3.90 2.17 21.30
CA VAL A 247 4.44 1.06 22.11
C VAL A 247 3.66 -0.24 21.85
N MET A 248 2.33 -0.18 21.73
CA MET A 248 1.50 -1.34 21.40
C MET A 248 1.81 -1.86 20.00
N LEU A 249 1.99 -0.95 19.04
CA LEU A 249 2.31 -1.31 17.66
C LEU A 249 3.74 -1.89 17.54
N ALA A 250 4.68 -1.40 18.35
CA ALA A 250 6.03 -1.94 18.45
C ALA A 250 6.05 -3.31 19.13
N ASP A 251 5.19 -3.56 20.12
CA ASP A 251 5.04 -4.89 20.72
C ASP A 251 4.48 -5.90 19.73
N TYR A 252 3.48 -5.48 18.94
CA TYR A 252 2.96 -6.31 17.85
C TYR A 252 4.02 -6.60 16.79
N LEU A 253 4.88 -5.63 16.49
CA LEU A 253 6.05 -5.86 15.63
C LEU A 253 7.03 -6.85 16.28
N LEU A 254 7.35 -6.71 17.56
CA LEU A 254 8.24 -7.63 18.29
C LEU A 254 7.71 -9.07 18.25
N TYR A 255 6.40 -9.26 18.45
CA TYR A 255 5.75 -10.56 18.29
C TYR A 255 6.09 -11.19 16.93
N HIS A 256 5.88 -10.47 15.84
CA HIS A 256 6.19 -10.96 14.50
C HIS A 256 7.69 -11.13 14.24
N LEU A 257 8.55 -10.26 14.76
CA LEU A 257 10.00 -10.42 14.68
C LEU A 257 10.45 -11.73 15.32
N ASN A 258 9.91 -12.07 16.50
CA ASN A 258 10.23 -13.30 17.21
C ASN A 258 9.74 -14.56 16.49
N LEU A 259 8.59 -14.50 15.81
CA LEU A 259 8.11 -15.59 14.97
C LEU A 259 9.04 -15.85 13.77
N GLN A 260 9.67 -14.82 13.23
CA GLN A 260 10.63 -14.96 12.12
C GLN A 260 12.02 -15.37 12.62
N SER A 261 12.64 -14.53 13.45
CA SER A 261 13.88 -14.80 14.14
C SER A 261 14.22 -13.65 15.10
N PRO A 262 14.58 -13.93 16.37
CA PRO A 262 15.07 -12.88 17.27
C PRO A 262 16.41 -12.26 16.82
N LYS A 263 17.11 -12.89 15.87
CA LYS A 263 18.33 -12.32 15.25
C LYS A 263 18.07 -10.99 14.54
N LEU A 264 16.81 -10.73 14.12
CA LEU A 264 16.44 -9.53 13.37
C LEU A 264 16.62 -8.22 14.16
N TYR A 265 16.70 -8.29 15.49
CA TYR A 265 16.97 -7.13 16.35
C TYR A 265 18.18 -7.33 17.28
N ALA A 266 18.99 -8.37 17.06
CA ALA A 266 20.12 -8.72 17.93
C ALA A 266 21.22 -7.63 17.99
N GLU A 267 21.34 -6.79 16.96
CA GLU A 267 22.21 -5.59 17.02
C GLU A 267 21.79 -4.64 18.15
N TYR A 268 20.50 -4.60 18.47
CA TYR A 268 19.92 -3.68 19.43
C TYR A 268 19.63 -4.30 20.80
N ALA A 269 19.64 -5.62 20.95
CA ALA A 269 19.33 -6.30 22.22
C ALA A 269 20.48 -7.20 22.71
N THR A 270 20.67 -7.29 24.02
CA THR A 270 21.66 -8.18 24.64
C THR A 270 21.20 -9.64 24.64
N ALA A 271 19.90 -9.86 24.78
CA ALA A 271 19.26 -11.16 24.68
C ALA A 271 17.90 -11.07 23.95
N PRO A 272 17.40 -12.17 23.37
CA PRO A 272 16.04 -12.23 22.88
C PRO A 272 15.01 -12.01 24.01
N THR A 273 13.95 -11.23 23.76
CA THR A 273 12.90 -10.93 24.75
C THR A 273 11.51 -10.88 24.10
N ASN A 274 10.49 -11.15 24.91
CA ASN A 274 9.08 -10.90 24.57
C ASN A 274 8.55 -9.61 25.23
N ASP A 275 9.36 -8.94 26.05
CA ASP A 275 9.01 -7.69 26.70
C ASP A 275 9.42 -6.50 25.82
N ILE A 276 8.42 -5.77 25.34
CA ILE A 276 8.65 -4.59 24.51
C ILE A 276 9.38 -3.47 25.27
N ILE A 277 9.13 -3.29 26.57
CA ILE A 277 9.75 -2.22 27.36
C ILE A 277 11.24 -2.49 27.55
N GLU A 278 11.62 -3.74 27.77
CA GLU A 278 13.03 -4.18 27.81
C GLU A 278 13.72 -3.86 26.47
N LEU A 279 13.14 -4.31 25.35
CA LEU A 279 13.71 -4.09 24.02
C LEU A 279 13.82 -2.60 23.68
N LEU A 280 12.77 -1.80 23.94
CA LEU A 280 12.80 -0.36 23.68
C LEU A 280 13.84 0.35 24.55
N SER A 281 14.05 -0.09 25.79
CA SER A 281 15.08 0.48 26.66
C SER A 281 16.48 0.24 26.12
N GLU A 282 16.74 -0.96 25.61
CA GLU A 282 18.03 -1.29 24.99
C GLU A 282 18.25 -0.52 23.67
N ILE A 283 17.24 -0.49 22.79
CA ILE A 283 17.30 0.29 21.55
C ILE A 283 17.58 1.76 21.87
N ALA A 284 16.87 2.34 22.85
CA ALA A 284 17.00 3.75 23.19
C ALA A 284 18.41 4.09 23.68
N ARG A 285 18.98 3.27 24.56
CA ARG A 285 20.36 3.43 25.05
C ARG A 285 21.38 3.32 23.93
N LYS A 286 21.26 2.32 23.06
CA LYS A 286 22.19 2.12 21.93
C LYS A 286 22.10 3.19 20.86
N THR A 287 20.94 3.81 20.69
CA THR A 287 20.69 4.74 19.58
C THR A 287 20.56 6.20 20.01
N GLY A 288 20.80 6.51 21.29
CA GLY A 288 20.78 7.87 21.84
C GLY A 288 19.37 8.48 21.93
N ARG A 289 18.31 7.67 21.95
CA ARG A 289 16.91 8.14 22.05
C ARG A 289 16.48 8.32 23.50
N LEU A 290 17.16 9.24 24.16
CA LEU A 290 16.92 9.56 25.56
C LEU A 290 16.18 10.91 25.65
N GLY A 291 15.18 10.96 26.52
CA GLY A 291 14.50 12.18 26.92
C GLY A 291 15.29 12.96 27.97
N LYS A 292 14.63 13.98 28.56
CA LYS A 292 15.21 14.79 29.63
C LYS A 292 15.63 13.92 30.82
N GLY A 293 16.82 14.18 31.37
CA GLY A 293 17.37 13.43 32.50
C GLY A 293 17.86 12.02 32.17
N GLY A 294 18.01 11.67 30.89
CA GLY A 294 18.49 10.35 30.48
C GLY A 294 17.42 9.24 30.51
N ALA A 295 16.16 9.60 30.74
CA ALA A 295 15.04 8.66 30.70
C ALA A 295 14.82 8.15 29.27
N VAL A 296 14.42 6.88 29.13
CA VAL A 296 14.10 6.29 27.82
C VAL A 296 12.83 6.93 27.25
N ASP A 297 12.92 7.47 26.03
CA ASP A 297 11.73 7.89 25.29
C ASP A 297 11.14 6.68 24.54
N THR A 298 10.21 5.99 25.19
CA THR A 298 9.60 4.76 24.65
C THR A 298 8.75 5.03 23.42
N GLU A 299 8.10 6.19 23.33
CA GLU A 299 7.25 6.54 22.20
C GLU A 299 8.08 6.83 20.94
N ALA A 300 9.10 7.69 21.05
CA ALA A 300 10.00 7.99 19.94
C ALA A 300 10.79 6.76 19.49
N THR A 301 11.18 5.91 20.45
CA THR A 301 11.89 4.66 20.15
C THR A 301 10.98 3.65 19.44
N SER A 302 9.72 3.55 19.85
CA SER A 302 8.71 2.71 19.17
C SER A 302 8.51 3.14 17.73
N LEU A 303 8.29 4.44 17.49
CA LEU A 303 8.14 4.99 16.14
C LEU A 303 9.38 4.72 15.29
N TRP A 304 10.57 4.87 15.86
CA TRP A 304 11.80 4.54 15.16
C TRP A 304 11.90 3.07 14.78
N MET A 305 11.61 2.16 15.71
CA MET A 305 11.62 0.71 15.48
C MET A 305 10.66 0.33 14.35
N ILE A 306 9.44 0.89 14.37
CA ILE A 306 8.44 0.71 13.31
C ILE A 306 8.96 1.22 11.97
N GLN A 307 9.58 2.40 11.93
CA GLN A 307 10.17 2.93 10.70
C GLN A 307 11.35 2.09 10.20
N LYS A 308 12.18 1.53 11.09
CA LYS A 308 13.25 0.61 10.70
C LYS A 308 12.69 -0.64 10.02
N TRP A 309 11.64 -1.25 10.55
CA TRP A 309 10.96 -2.36 9.89
C TRP A 309 10.30 -1.97 8.56
N ARG A 310 9.59 -0.82 8.52
CA ARG A 310 8.96 -0.32 7.28
C ARG A 310 9.95 -0.08 6.14
N ASN A 311 11.23 0.13 6.45
CA ASN A 311 12.32 0.29 5.49
C ASN A 311 13.15 -1.00 5.29
N GLY A 312 12.74 -2.12 5.89
CA GLY A 312 13.35 -3.43 5.71
C GLY A 312 14.63 -3.68 6.53
N PHE A 313 14.93 -2.85 7.53
CA PHE A 313 16.11 -2.98 8.39
C PHE A 313 15.92 -3.96 9.57
N LEU A 314 14.67 -4.29 9.93
CA LEU A 314 14.35 -5.29 10.96
C LEU A 314 13.71 -6.52 10.32
N GLY A 315 14.32 -6.99 9.22
CA GLY A 315 13.78 -8.09 8.42
C GLY A 315 12.74 -7.66 7.39
N ARG A 316 12.38 -8.63 6.55
CA ARG A 316 11.46 -8.49 5.42
C ARG A 316 10.56 -9.72 5.45
N PHE A 317 9.27 -9.55 5.70
CA PHE A 317 8.32 -10.66 5.86
C PHE A 317 6.88 -10.18 5.66
N LEU A 318 5.99 -11.14 5.45
CA LEU A 318 4.55 -10.95 5.39
C LEU A 318 3.95 -10.97 6.80
N LEU A 319 2.97 -10.10 7.05
CA LEU A 319 2.14 -10.14 8.26
C LEU A 319 0.88 -10.99 8.05
N ASP A 320 0.46 -11.20 6.80
CA ASP A 320 -0.59 -12.17 6.49
C ASP A 320 0.02 -13.53 6.19
N GLU A 321 -0.62 -14.57 6.72
CA GLU A 321 -0.35 -15.93 6.30
C GLU A 321 -1.01 -16.21 4.95
N ILE A 322 -0.24 -16.75 4.02
CA ILE A 322 -0.68 -17.02 2.65
C ILE A 322 -0.90 -18.52 2.50
N ASP A 323 -2.16 -18.92 2.40
CA ASP A 323 -2.55 -20.31 2.14
C ASP A 323 -3.75 -20.43 1.19
N GLU A 324 -3.95 -21.64 0.67
CA GLU A 324 -5.14 -21.96 -0.10
C GLU A 324 -6.34 -22.08 0.85
N GLY A 325 -7.28 -21.12 0.79
CA GLY A 325 -8.54 -21.12 1.55
C GLY A 325 -8.71 -19.96 2.53
N ARG A 326 -7.63 -19.32 3.01
CA ARG A 326 -7.76 -18.11 3.86
C ARG A 326 -8.42 -16.94 3.15
N LEU A 327 -8.16 -16.75 1.86
CA LEU A 327 -8.83 -15.69 1.11
C LEU A 327 -10.35 -15.92 1.05
N ASP A 328 -10.79 -17.15 0.83
CA ASP A 328 -12.22 -17.45 0.76
C ASP A 328 -12.89 -17.21 2.10
N LYS A 329 -12.24 -17.60 3.20
CA LYS A 329 -12.68 -17.26 4.56
C LYS A 329 -12.74 -15.75 4.79
N ALA A 330 -11.75 -15.00 4.31
CA ALA A 330 -11.73 -13.54 4.41
C ALA A 330 -12.86 -12.89 3.60
N LYS A 331 -13.13 -13.37 2.38
CA LYS A 331 -14.26 -12.92 1.55
C LYS A 331 -15.60 -13.17 2.24
N ILE A 332 -15.82 -14.38 2.76
CA ILE A 332 -17.04 -14.74 3.49
C ILE A 332 -17.21 -13.84 4.73
N ALA A 333 -16.14 -13.61 5.48
CA ALA A 333 -16.17 -12.74 6.64
C ALA A 333 -16.54 -11.30 6.24
N GLU A 334 -15.93 -10.76 5.18
CA GLU A 334 -16.23 -9.42 4.65
C GLU A 334 -17.69 -9.27 4.19
N GLU A 335 -18.23 -10.26 3.48
CA GLU A 335 -19.63 -10.29 3.01
C GLU A 335 -20.62 -10.43 4.18
N GLY A 336 -20.23 -11.13 5.26
CA GLY A 336 -21.02 -11.29 6.48
C GLY A 336 -20.99 -10.08 7.44
N VAL A 337 -20.09 -9.10 7.24
CA VAL A 337 -20.04 -7.89 8.08
C VAL A 337 -21.13 -6.91 7.63
N ALA A 338 -22.37 -7.16 8.07
CA ALA A 338 -23.38 -6.10 8.10
C ALA A 338 -22.86 -4.93 8.96
N PRO A 339 -23.01 -3.67 8.53
CA PRO A 339 -22.59 -2.54 9.35
C PRO A 339 -23.34 -2.58 10.69
N SER A 340 -22.61 -2.35 11.79
CA SER A 340 -23.19 -2.26 13.14
C SER A 340 -24.49 -1.45 13.14
N PHE A 341 -25.49 -1.85 13.93
CA PHE A 341 -26.80 -1.19 13.98
C PHE A 341 -26.71 0.35 14.12
N ASN A 342 -25.76 0.83 14.92
CA ASN A 342 -25.52 2.27 15.10
C ASN A 342 -24.91 2.94 13.87
N GLN A 343 -24.09 2.21 13.10
CA GLN A 343 -23.47 2.67 11.86
C GLN A 343 -24.43 2.61 10.68
N ALA A 344 -25.27 1.57 10.59
CA ALA A 344 -26.38 1.50 9.64
C ALA A 344 -27.33 2.69 9.85
N LYS A 345 -27.67 2.99 11.11
CA LYS A 345 -28.50 4.15 11.48
C LYS A 345 -27.83 5.49 11.16
N LYS A 346 -26.50 5.60 11.31
CA LYS A 346 -25.75 6.82 10.96
C LYS A 346 -25.66 7.01 9.43
N MET A 347 -25.36 5.95 8.68
CA MET A 347 -25.35 5.97 7.22
C MET A 347 -26.72 6.28 6.64
N GLU A 348 -27.79 5.76 7.24
CA GLU A 348 -29.17 6.07 6.84
C GLU A 348 -29.53 7.54 7.11
N ARG A 349 -29.13 8.07 8.28
CA ARG A 349 -29.28 9.51 8.58
C ARG A 349 -28.51 10.39 7.59
N GLU A 350 -27.31 9.99 7.19
CA GLU A 350 -26.53 10.72 6.18
C GLU A 350 -27.15 10.63 4.78
N ARG A 351 -27.60 9.45 4.34
CA ARG A 351 -28.32 9.27 3.07
C ARG A 351 -29.60 10.10 3.01
N ARG A 352 -30.35 10.16 4.12
CA ARG A 352 -31.54 11.01 4.24
C ARG A 352 -31.20 12.50 4.12
N ARG A 353 -30.11 12.94 4.79
CA ARG A 353 -29.62 14.33 4.66
C ARG A 353 -29.18 14.66 3.25
N GLU A 354 -28.48 13.76 2.56
CA GLU A 354 -28.05 13.94 1.17
C GLU A 354 -29.26 13.98 0.21
N ARG A 355 -30.26 13.12 0.40
CA ARG A 355 -31.52 13.17 -0.37
C ARG A 355 -32.28 14.47 -0.15
N ASN A 356 -32.41 14.93 1.09
CA ASN A 356 -33.11 16.19 1.40
C ASN A 356 -32.36 17.39 0.79
N LYS A 357 -31.02 17.39 0.88
CA LYS A 357 -30.17 18.42 0.28
C LYS A 357 -30.27 18.44 -1.25
N ALA A 358 -30.41 17.27 -1.89
CA ALA A 358 -30.63 17.17 -3.33
C ALA A 358 -32.05 17.61 -3.77
N ARG A 359 -33.02 17.61 -2.86
CA ARG A 359 -34.41 18.05 -3.10
C ARG A 359 -34.65 19.54 -2.83
N GLY A 360 -33.64 20.29 -2.38
CA GLY A 360 -33.77 21.72 -2.11
C GLY A 360 -34.60 22.08 -0.85
N GLU A 361 -34.94 21.09 -0.03
CA GLU A 361 -35.61 21.32 1.25
C GLU A 361 -34.53 21.74 2.28
N LYS A 362 -34.59 23.02 2.70
CA LYS A 362 -33.72 23.59 3.74
C LYS A 362 -33.98 22.96 5.10
#